data_AF-A0A1H0DGJ8-F1
#
_entry.id   AF-A0A1H0DGJ8-F1
#
_cell.length_a   1.000
_cell.length_b   1.000
_cell.length_c   1.000
_cell.angle_alpha   90.00
_cell.angle_beta   90.00
_cell.angle_gamma   90.00
#
_symmetry.space_group_name_H-M   'P 1'
#
loop_
_entity.id
_entity.type
_entity.pdbx_description
1 polymer ?
#
loop_
_entity_poly.entity_id
_entity_poly.type
_entity_poly.pdbx_seq_one_letter_code
_entity_poly.pdbx_strand_id
1 'polypeptide(L)'
;MSTTLIRRIGSAAAVLVTFLALMPAAQAGPAGGEPATVDTELVGTQAALVRINVIADVTIAHVNHSTGDVVIHQGTYEVPQAEATGVLVTGDGVVATLYRLLREDLDTVTVPAANRLFVEQIGAQLVDGNDATGPTHATDPAIDEHLQHCYRRVEHCIVVPHERYEVVLLSADQEEPVPATLVNQPSGPTDVALLRIGAGGLPTASLSPTQEPVDDAAVAGLDWEVSQSAPTTRTLRPAVEPVRLDGSRLTGGQTLTSSLAGGLNGGPVIDRATGAVLALADCDPSFVVSAVGAASIQAALVGAGVTATRSGFDIAFADGLAQINRGEYAAAAERLRTATTYFDSALARDYLTFAQDRAAAREDAVDDLVPDDGGIAWWMWGVVVLLVLGALTAGLLIGRRRRPTGVVGTAGPTGGAAPTAGDASAGQRDADR
;
A
#
# COMPACT_ATOMS: atom_id res chain seq x y z
N MET A 1 -52.30 -67.26 -31.64
CA MET A 1 -53.50 -66.95 -32.43
C MET A 1 -53.40 -65.52 -32.91
N SER A 2 -53.52 -65.33 -34.23
CA SER A 2 -53.75 -64.10 -35.01
C SER A 2 -52.80 -62.91 -34.80
N THR A 3 -51.77 -62.74 -35.64
CA THR A 3 -51.75 -62.11 -36.99
C THR A 3 -51.58 -60.58 -36.97
N THR A 4 -50.32 -60.16 -37.14
CA THR A 4 -49.79 -59.36 -38.26
C THR A 4 -50.41 -58.03 -38.76
N LEU A 5 -49.47 -57.07 -38.95
CA LEU A 5 -49.20 -56.23 -40.15
C LEU A 5 -49.80 -54.81 -40.26
N ILE A 6 -48.85 -53.85 -40.29
CA ILE A 6 -48.61 -52.80 -41.31
C ILE A 6 -49.50 -51.54 -41.31
N ARG A 7 -48.85 -50.37 -41.13
CA ARG A 7 -48.54 -49.46 -42.27
C ARG A 7 -47.45 -48.42 -41.97
N ARG A 8 -46.33 -48.53 -42.69
CA ARG A 8 -45.40 -47.44 -43.04
C ARG A 8 -46.05 -46.54 -44.08
N ILE A 9 -45.81 -45.22 -44.01
CA ILE A 9 -45.66 -44.16 -45.04
C ILE A 9 -45.45 -42.89 -44.20
N GLY A 10 -44.52 -41.97 -44.41
CA GLY A 10 -43.58 -41.74 -45.49
C GLY A 10 -42.69 -40.55 -45.09
N SER A 11 -41.55 -40.49 -45.72
CA SER A 11 -40.41 -39.61 -45.48
C SER A 11 -40.67 -38.12 -45.72
N ALA A 12 -39.67 -37.33 -45.28
CA ALA A 12 -39.19 -36.08 -45.86
C ALA A 12 -39.83 -34.76 -45.38
N ALA A 13 -39.14 -34.09 -44.46
CA ALA A 13 -38.75 -32.67 -44.56
C ALA A 13 -37.91 -32.27 -43.33
N ALA A 14 -36.69 -32.81 -43.25
CA ALA A 14 -35.59 -32.14 -42.59
C ALA A 14 -34.88 -31.26 -43.64
N VAL A 15 -34.17 -30.23 -43.19
CA VAL A 15 -33.42 -29.19 -43.95
C VAL A 15 -34.20 -27.88 -44.04
N LEU A 16 -34.12 -27.04 -42.99
CA LEU A 16 -33.72 -25.62 -43.11
C LEU A 16 -33.63 -24.88 -41.75
N VAL A 17 -32.94 -25.41 -40.72
CA VAL A 17 -32.67 -24.62 -39.50
C VAL A 17 -31.28 -24.97 -38.94
N THR A 18 -30.22 -24.58 -39.64
CA THR A 18 -28.86 -24.67 -39.10
C THR A 18 -27.91 -23.67 -39.78
N PHE A 19 -28.30 -22.40 -39.88
CA PHE A 19 -27.40 -21.32 -40.33
C PHE A 19 -27.75 -19.96 -39.71
N LEU A 20 -28.01 -19.92 -38.39
CA LEU A 20 -28.23 -18.68 -37.65
C LEU A 20 -27.56 -18.70 -36.26
N ALA A 21 -26.33 -19.21 -36.19
CA ALA A 21 -25.55 -19.27 -34.95
C ALA A 21 -24.09 -18.82 -35.11
N LEU A 22 -23.81 -17.99 -36.12
CA LEU A 22 -22.50 -17.36 -36.35
C LEU A 22 -22.70 -15.87 -36.68
N MET A 23 -23.31 -15.14 -35.76
CA MET A 23 -22.99 -13.73 -35.59
C MET A 23 -22.18 -13.63 -34.29
N PRO A 24 -21.00 -13.00 -34.28
CA PRO A 24 -20.35 -12.67 -33.03
C PRO A 24 -21.33 -11.77 -32.29
N ALA A 25 -21.81 -12.22 -31.13
CA ALA A 25 -22.40 -11.31 -30.18
C ALA A 25 -21.32 -10.26 -29.90
N ALA A 26 -21.51 -9.06 -30.43
CA ALA A 26 -20.84 -7.88 -29.93
C ALA A 26 -21.19 -7.86 -28.44
N GLN A 27 -20.25 -8.29 -27.61
CA GLN A 27 -20.37 -8.17 -26.17
C GLN A 27 -20.41 -6.67 -25.93
N ALA A 28 -21.61 -6.15 -25.68
CA ALA A 28 -21.74 -4.85 -25.02
C ALA A 28 -20.84 -4.93 -23.79
N GLY A 29 -19.79 -4.11 -23.78
CA GLY A 29 -18.88 -4.01 -22.65
C GLY A 29 -19.70 -3.76 -21.37
N PRO A 30 -19.21 -4.22 -20.21
CA PRO A 30 -19.92 -4.00 -18.96
C PRO A 30 -20.15 -2.50 -18.78
N ALA A 31 -21.42 -2.12 -18.74
CA ALA A 31 -21.83 -0.76 -18.44
C ALA A 31 -21.27 -0.35 -17.09
N GLY A 32 -20.52 0.76 -17.07
CA GLY A 32 -20.16 1.56 -15.90
C GLY A 32 -19.79 0.77 -14.65
N GLY A 33 -18.56 0.27 -14.57
CA GLY A 33 -18.01 -0.23 -13.32
C GLY A 33 -18.08 0.86 -12.25
N GLU A 34 -18.67 0.53 -11.11
CA GLU A 34 -18.67 1.34 -9.89
C GLU A 34 -17.23 1.81 -9.60
N PRO A 35 -17.00 3.09 -9.23
CA PRO A 35 -15.65 3.60 -9.02
C PRO A 35 -14.95 2.75 -7.97
N ALA A 36 -13.68 2.41 -8.20
CA ALA A 36 -12.86 1.78 -7.19
C ALA A 36 -12.83 2.70 -5.96
N THR A 37 -13.38 2.24 -4.83
CA THR A 37 -13.31 2.98 -3.57
C THR A 37 -11.92 2.82 -3.00
N VAL A 38 -11.11 3.86 -3.12
CA VAL A 38 -9.78 3.96 -2.54
C VAL A 38 -9.92 4.59 -1.15
N ASP A 39 -9.40 3.92 -0.13
CA ASP A 39 -9.26 4.50 1.20
C ASP A 39 -8.09 5.50 1.21
N THR A 40 -8.43 6.79 1.14
CA THR A 40 -7.45 7.85 0.93
C THR A 40 -6.46 8.00 2.08
N GLU A 41 -6.91 7.76 3.32
CA GLU A 41 -6.08 7.96 4.51
C GLU A 41 -5.19 6.74 4.75
N LEU A 42 -5.70 5.51 4.56
CA LEU A 42 -4.89 4.30 4.65
C LEU A 42 -3.76 4.30 3.63
N VAL A 43 -4.07 4.66 2.38
CA VAL A 43 -3.09 4.75 1.29
C VAL A 43 -2.08 5.88 1.53
N GLY A 44 -2.52 7.00 2.11
CA GLY A 44 -1.62 8.09 2.53
C GLY A 44 -0.58 7.63 3.56
N THR A 45 -1.01 6.92 4.60
CA THR A 45 -0.09 6.37 5.61
C THR A 45 0.85 5.32 5.04
N GLN A 46 0.41 4.50 4.07
CA GLN A 46 1.29 3.57 3.36
C GLN A 46 2.38 4.29 2.55
N ALA A 47 2.07 5.45 1.96
CA ALA A 47 3.09 6.26 1.28
C ALA A 47 4.16 6.81 2.25
N ALA A 48 3.81 6.96 3.53
CA ALA A 48 4.70 7.47 4.58
C ALA A 48 5.60 6.39 5.21
N LEU A 49 5.48 5.13 4.81
CA LEU A 49 6.34 4.04 5.29
C LEU A 49 7.76 4.22 4.78
N VAL A 50 8.72 3.92 5.66
CA VAL A 50 10.14 3.94 5.32
C VAL A 50 10.83 2.72 5.90
N ARG A 51 11.94 2.33 5.28
CA ARG A 51 12.86 1.34 5.85
C ARG A 51 14.06 2.07 6.43
N ILE A 52 14.51 1.62 7.59
CA ILE A 52 15.64 2.19 8.30
C ILE A 52 16.73 1.12 8.28
N ASN A 53 17.87 1.46 7.69
CA ASN A 53 19.09 0.66 7.80
C ASN A 53 19.88 1.20 9.00
N VAL A 54 20.23 0.29 9.91
CA VAL A 54 21.07 0.58 11.06
C VAL A 54 22.45 0.03 10.77
N ILE A 55 23.42 0.92 10.75
CA ILE A 55 24.81 0.64 10.39
C ILE A 55 25.67 1.06 11.58
N ALA A 56 26.69 0.27 11.89
CA ALA A 56 27.70 0.64 12.86
C ALA A 56 29.03 0.90 12.16
N ASP A 57 29.59 2.09 12.36
CA ASP A 57 30.98 2.39 12.01
C ASP A 57 31.87 1.97 13.18
N VAL A 58 32.37 0.74 13.11
CA VAL A 58 33.10 0.08 14.19
C VAL A 58 34.58 0.41 14.07
N THR A 59 35.09 1.21 14.99
CA THR A 59 36.55 1.32 15.17
C THR A 59 37.01 0.22 16.11
N ILE A 60 37.87 -0.65 15.61
CA ILE A 60 38.41 -1.78 16.37
C ILE A 60 39.94 -1.71 16.39
N ALA A 61 40.52 -1.97 17.56
CA ALA A 61 41.96 -2.04 17.74
C ALA A 61 42.35 -3.30 18.52
N HIS A 62 43.41 -3.96 18.04
CA HIS A 62 44.06 -5.09 18.68
C HIS A 62 45.44 -4.67 19.18
N VAL A 63 45.75 -4.97 20.45
CA VAL A 63 47.00 -4.59 21.13
C VAL A 63 47.84 -5.83 21.41
N ASN A 64 48.73 -6.19 20.49
CA ASN A 64 49.63 -7.30 20.69
C ASN A 64 50.86 -6.87 21.52
N HIS A 65 51.16 -7.61 22.59
CA HIS A 65 52.36 -7.39 23.41
C HIS A 65 53.07 -8.71 23.75
N SER A 66 52.75 -9.79 23.03
CA SER A 66 53.28 -11.14 23.27
C SER A 66 54.79 -11.25 23.09
N THR A 67 55.41 -10.33 22.34
CA THR A 67 56.86 -10.26 22.09
C THR A 67 57.60 -9.29 23.02
N GLY A 68 56.90 -8.61 23.92
CA GLY A 68 57.45 -7.58 24.82
C GLY A 68 57.38 -6.14 24.27
N ASP A 69 57.27 -5.97 22.96
CA ASP A 69 56.94 -4.69 22.33
C ASP A 69 55.43 -4.56 22.15
N VAL A 70 54.88 -3.36 22.34
CA VAL A 70 53.45 -3.09 22.12
C VAL A 70 53.22 -2.71 20.67
N VAL A 71 52.50 -3.57 19.95
CA VAL A 71 52.06 -3.35 18.57
C VAL A 71 50.53 -3.19 18.56
N ILE A 72 50.05 -2.14 17.90
CA ILE A 72 48.61 -1.87 17.79
C ILE A 72 48.20 -1.97 16.32
N HIS A 73 47.26 -2.86 16.04
CA HIS A 73 46.57 -2.95 14.75
C HIS A 73 45.19 -2.32 14.90
N GLN A 74 44.83 -1.38 14.03
CA GLN A 74 43.55 -0.68 14.11
C GLN A 74 42.90 -0.60 12.73
N GLY A 75 41.57 -0.69 12.71
CA GLY A 75 40.74 -0.48 11.53
C GLY A 75 39.40 0.16 11.89
N THR A 76 38.74 0.74 10.90
CA THR A 76 37.35 1.21 11.01
C THR A 76 36.54 0.52 9.93
N TYR A 77 35.44 -0.11 10.34
CA TYR A 77 34.65 -1.00 9.49
C TYR A 77 33.18 -0.65 9.58
N GLU A 78 32.56 -0.48 8.42
CA GLU A 78 31.11 -0.43 8.32
C GLU A 78 30.54 -1.83 8.49
N VAL A 79 29.64 -2.00 9.45
CA VAL A 79 28.96 -3.27 9.75
C VAL A 79 27.44 -3.03 9.75
N PRO A 80 26.69 -3.62 8.80
CA PRO A 80 25.23 -3.61 8.85
C PRO A 80 24.75 -4.34 10.10
N GLN A 81 23.86 -3.71 10.87
CA GLN A 81 23.34 -4.30 12.11
C GLN A 81 21.93 -4.83 11.97
N ALA A 82 21.03 -3.98 11.51
CA ALA A 82 19.61 -4.27 11.51
C ALA A 82 18.87 -3.47 10.44
N GLU A 83 17.68 -3.94 10.16
CA GLU A 83 16.70 -3.26 9.32
C GLU A 83 15.42 -3.11 10.13
N ALA A 84 14.77 -1.96 10.03
CA ALA A 84 13.54 -1.67 10.73
C ALA A 84 12.54 -0.95 9.83
N THR A 85 11.27 -1.05 10.16
CA THR A 85 10.26 -0.16 9.59
C THR A 85 10.15 1.10 10.46
N GLY A 86 9.95 2.25 9.81
CA GLY A 86 9.49 3.47 10.44
C GLY A 86 8.36 4.13 9.66
N VAL A 87 7.85 5.23 10.21
CA VAL A 87 6.81 6.03 9.55
C VAL A 87 7.16 7.51 9.62
N LEU A 88 7.01 8.21 8.49
CA LEU A 88 7.15 9.66 8.41
C LEU A 88 5.95 10.34 9.10
N VAL A 89 6.24 11.20 10.08
CA VAL A 89 5.24 11.93 10.87
C VAL A 89 5.27 13.43 10.60
N THR A 90 6.22 13.90 9.79
CA THR A 90 6.33 15.31 9.38
C THR A 90 6.78 15.45 7.93
N GLY A 91 6.30 16.50 7.26
CA GLY A 91 6.66 16.79 5.88
C GLY A 91 8.10 17.27 5.68
N ASP A 92 8.79 17.65 6.78
CA ASP A 92 10.22 17.99 6.82
C ASP A 92 11.12 16.78 7.18
N GLY A 93 10.56 15.56 7.16
CA GLY A 93 11.34 14.34 7.19
C GLY A 93 11.69 13.82 8.59
N VAL A 94 10.75 13.85 9.54
CA VAL A 94 10.91 13.14 10.81
C VAL A 94 10.22 11.79 10.73
N VAL A 95 11.00 10.73 10.94
CA VAL A 95 10.59 9.33 10.99
C VAL A 95 10.48 8.89 12.44
N ALA A 96 9.37 8.26 12.82
CA ALA A 96 9.18 7.61 14.10
C ALA A 96 9.39 6.10 13.99
N THR A 97 10.14 5.52 14.93
CA THR A 97 10.29 4.08 15.13
C THR A 97 10.60 3.77 16.61
N LEU A 98 10.85 2.51 16.95
CA LEU A 98 11.23 2.09 18.30
C LEU A 98 12.74 2.15 18.51
N TYR A 99 13.19 2.68 19.65
CA TYR A 99 14.62 2.86 19.91
C TYR A 99 15.41 1.54 19.96
N ARG A 100 14.80 0.45 20.45
CA ARG A 100 15.48 -0.87 20.45
C ARG A 100 15.95 -1.33 19.06
N LEU A 101 15.28 -0.88 18.00
CA LEU A 101 15.58 -1.29 16.64
C LEU A 101 16.77 -0.52 16.08
N LEU A 102 17.09 0.62 16.68
CA LEU A 102 18.20 1.50 16.30
C LEU A 102 19.45 1.26 17.14
N ARG A 103 19.30 0.59 18.28
CA ARG A 103 20.39 0.44 19.24
C ARG A 103 21.34 -0.68 18.81
N GLU A 104 22.62 -0.42 18.98
CA GLU A 104 23.68 -1.39 18.74
C GLU A 104 23.52 -2.64 19.60
N ASP A 105 23.71 -3.79 18.94
CA ASP A 105 24.08 -5.03 19.61
C ASP A 105 25.57 -5.27 19.39
N LEU A 106 26.38 -5.05 20.44
CA LEU A 106 27.82 -5.25 20.40
C LEU A 106 28.23 -6.66 19.93
N ASP A 107 27.41 -7.68 20.21
CA ASP A 107 27.70 -9.05 19.78
C ASP A 107 27.55 -9.21 18.26
N THR A 108 26.64 -8.45 17.64
CA THR A 108 26.45 -8.45 16.17
C THR A 108 27.56 -7.74 15.40
N VAL A 109 28.25 -6.76 16.02
CA VAL A 109 29.27 -5.95 15.32
C VAL A 109 30.71 -6.33 15.61
N THR A 110 30.97 -6.87 16.80
CA THR A 110 32.34 -7.18 17.21
C THR A 110 32.96 -8.25 16.31
N VAL A 111 32.18 -9.30 16.00
CA VAL A 111 32.67 -10.45 15.24
C VAL A 111 33.05 -10.09 13.80
N PRO A 112 32.16 -9.46 12.99
CA PRO A 112 32.54 -9.03 11.65
C PRO A 112 33.72 -8.06 11.63
N ALA A 113 33.77 -7.10 12.57
CA ALA A 113 34.87 -6.14 12.65
C ALA A 113 36.21 -6.81 13.04
N ALA A 114 36.19 -7.77 13.98
CA ALA A 114 37.38 -8.52 14.37
C ALA A 114 37.91 -9.40 13.23
N ASN A 115 37.03 -10.10 12.50
CA ASN A 115 37.43 -10.90 11.33
C ASN A 115 38.16 -10.04 10.31
N ARG A 116 37.58 -8.88 9.97
CA ARG A 116 38.18 -7.93 9.02
C ARG A 116 39.50 -7.36 9.52
N LEU A 117 39.59 -6.97 10.80
CA LEU A 117 40.84 -6.48 11.37
C LEU A 117 41.96 -7.52 11.24
N PHE A 118 41.67 -8.78 11.61
CA PHE A 118 42.67 -9.84 11.61
C PHE A 118 43.09 -10.22 10.19
N VAL A 119 42.16 -10.28 9.24
CA VAL A 119 42.47 -10.55 7.84
C VAL A 119 43.27 -9.40 7.22
N GLU A 120 42.76 -8.17 7.33
CA GLU A 120 43.27 -7.03 6.58
C GLU A 120 44.54 -6.42 7.20
N GLN A 121 44.62 -6.35 8.54
CA GLN A 121 45.72 -5.66 9.24
C GLN A 121 46.75 -6.61 9.87
N ILE A 122 46.35 -7.84 10.20
CA ILE A 122 47.24 -8.86 10.82
C ILE A 122 47.64 -9.94 9.80
N GLY A 123 46.90 -10.06 8.68
CA GLY A 123 47.19 -11.05 7.63
C GLY A 123 46.75 -12.47 7.99
N ALA A 124 45.76 -12.60 8.88
CA ALA A 124 45.20 -13.89 9.28
C ALA A 124 44.51 -14.59 8.11
N GLN A 125 44.57 -15.93 8.11
CA GLN A 125 43.75 -16.77 7.25
C GLN A 125 42.70 -17.45 8.12
N LEU A 126 41.42 -17.30 7.77
CA LEU A 126 40.32 -17.84 8.55
C LEU A 126 39.83 -19.17 7.97
N VAL A 127 39.43 -20.09 8.84
CA VAL A 127 38.99 -21.45 8.48
C VAL A 127 37.73 -21.41 7.61
N ASP A 128 36.78 -20.53 7.92
CA ASP A 128 35.52 -20.38 7.17
C ASP A 128 35.64 -19.39 6.00
N GLY A 129 36.88 -18.97 5.67
CA GLY A 129 37.17 -17.97 4.64
C GLY A 129 37.30 -16.56 5.21
N ASN A 130 38.05 -15.72 4.49
CA ASN A 130 38.43 -14.39 4.95
C ASN A 130 37.27 -13.38 5.02
N ASP A 131 36.12 -13.70 4.43
CA ASP A 131 34.90 -12.87 4.45
C ASP A 131 33.82 -13.41 5.42
N ALA A 132 34.22 -14.26 6.38
CA ALA A 132 33.29 -14.83 7.35
C ALA A 132 32.61 -13.73 8.19
N THR A 133 31.28 -13.79 8.28
CA THR A 133 30.47 -12.84 9.08
C THR A 133 30.17 -13.35 10.49
N GLY A 134 30.33 -14.65 10.73
CA GLY A 134 30.19 -15.29 12.03
C GLY A 134 31.53 -15.54 12.74
N PRO A 135 31.50 -15.99 14.01
CA PRO A 135 32.70 -16.38 14.72
C PRO A 135 33.38 -17.52 13.97
N THR A 136 34.68 -17.39 13.76
CA THR A 136 35.51 -18.38 13.07
C THR A 136 36.88 -18.52 13.73
N HIS A 137 37.71 -19.43 13.24
CA HIS A 137 39.06 -19.66 13.71
C HIS A 137 40.12 -19.18 12.72
N ALA A 138 41.25 -18.70 13.23
CA ALA A 138 42.43 -18.52 12.40
C ALA A 138 43.19 -19.84 12.23
N THR A 139 43.84 -20.03 11.09
CA THR A 139 44.64 -21.24 10.82
C THR A 139 45.95 -21.29 11.61
N ASP A 140 46.49 -20.13 11.99
CA ASP A 140 47.60 -20.01 12.93
C ASP A 140 47.07 -20.02 14.38
N PRO A 141 47.45 -20.99 15.22
CA PRO A 141 46.98 -21.09 16.61
C PRO A 141 47.28 -19.87 17.48
N ALA A 142 48.41 -19.19 17.25
CA ALA A 142 48.77 -18.00 18.02
C ALA A 142 47.87 -16.81 17.65
N ILE A 143 47.54 -16.67 16.36
CA ILE A 143 46.60 -15.64 15.91
C ILE A 143 45.17 -15.99 16.34
N ASP A 144 44.80 -17.27 16.33
CA ASP A 144 43.47 -17.74 16.72
C ASP A 144 43.15 -17.36 18.16
N GLU A 145 44.07 -17.59 19.10
CA GLU A 145 43.86 -17.20 20.50
C GLU A 145 43.51 -15.71 20.65
N HIS A 146 44.23 -14.85 19.94
CA HIS A 146 43.99 -13.40 19.94
C HIS A 146 42.66 -13.04 19.27
N LEU A 147 42.27 -13.72 18.19
CA LEU A 147 40.97 -13.52 17.52
C LEU A 147 39.81 -13.93 18.44
N GLN A 148 39.93 -15.09 19.10
CA GLN A 148 38.93 -15.54 20.08
C GLN A 148 38.83 -14.61 21.29
N HIS A 149 39.94 -14.00 21.72
CA HIS A 149 39.93 -12.95 22.74
C HIS A 149 39.17 -11.71 22.29
N CYS A 150 39.35 -11.28 21.03
CA CYS A 150 38.57 -10.19 20.46
C CYS A 150 37.06 -10.46 20.45
N TYR A 151 36.60 -11.65 20.04
CA TYR A 151 35.16 -11.97 20.08
C TYR A 151 34.59 -11.94 21.48
N ARG A 152 35.33 -12.47 22.46
CA ARG A 152 34.93 -12.45 23.87
C ARG A 152 35.07 -11.06 24.49
N ARG A 153 35.61 -10.08 23.76
CA ARG A 153 35.92 -8.71 24.23
C ARG A 153 36.75 -8.74 25.51
N VAL A 154 37.60 -9.76 25.64
CA VAL A 154 38.60 -9.86 26.70
C VAL A 154 39.91 -9.29 26.18
N GLU A 155 40.82 -9.00 27.11
CA GLU A 155 42.24 -8.63 26.92
C GLU A 155 42.68 -8.25 25.48
N HIS A 156 43.24 -7.04 25.30
CA HIS A 156 43.88 -6.57 24.06
C HIS A 156 42.97 -6.22 22.88
N CYS A 157 41.65 -6.29 23.02
CA CYS A 157 40.72 -5.82 21.98
C CYS A 157 39.88 -4.64 22.46
N ILE A 158 39.89 -3.55 21.71
CA ILE A 158 39.09 -2.35 21.97
C ILE A 158 38.13 -2.18 20.80
N VAL A 159 36.83 -2.16 21.08
CA VAL A 159 35.76 -2.00 20.07
C VAL A 159 34.97 -0.75 20.44
N VAL A 160 34.91 0.20 19.50
CA VAL A 160 34.17 1.46 19.64
C VAL A 160 33.24 1.58 18.43
N PRO A 161 32.00 1.10 18.54
CA PRO A 161 30.99 1.27 17.52
C PRO A 161 30.42 2.71 17.52
N HIS A 162 29.99 3.17 16.35
CA HIS A 162 29.26 4.43 16.19
C HIS A 162 28.04 4.18 15.32
N GLU A 163 26.85 4.43 15.87
CA GLU A 163 25.58 4.30 15.17
C GLU A 163 25.45 5.30 14.03
N ARG A 164 25.14 4.78 12.85
CA ARG A 164 24.80 5.53 11.65
C ARG A 164 23.48 5.00 11.11
N TYR A 165 22.54 5.91 10.84
CA TYR A 165 21.22 5.55 10.34
C TYR A 165 21.05 6.04 8.92
N GLU A 166 20.47 5.19 8.08
CA GLU A 166 20.03 5.57 6.74
C GLU A 166 18.56 5.20 6.58
N VAL A 167 17.81 6.05 5.90
CA VAL A 167 16.38 5.86 5.65
C VAL A 167 16.20 5.66 4.15
N VAL A 168 15.62 4.53 3.79
CA VAL A 168 15.17 4.22 2.43
C VAL A 168 13.70 4.59 2.32
N LEU A 169 13.40 5.53 1.42
CA LEU A 169 12.04 5.98 1.15
C LEU A 169 11.38 5.09 0.09
N LEU A 170 10.06 4.96 0.13
CA LEU A 170 9.27 4.29 -0.90
C LEU A 170 9.11 5.19 -2.15
N SER A 171 10.21 5.42 -2.88
CA SER A 171 10.21 6.18 -4.14
C SER A 171 10.04 5.27 -5.36
N ALA A 172 9.64 5.85 -6.49
CA ALA A 172 9.35 5.09 -7.70
C ALA A 172 10.60 4.53 -8.40
N ASP A 173 11.70 5.30 -8.41
CA ASP A 173 12.89 4.98 -9.22
C ASP A 173 14.18 4.90 -8.40
N GLN A 174 14.16 5.25 -7.10
CA GLN A 174 15.36 5.35 -6.27
C GLN A 174 15.14 4.81 -4.86
N GLU A 175 15.60 3.60 -4.59
CA GLU A 175 15.76 3.06 -3.23
C GLU A 175 17.06 3.60 -2.58
N GLU A 176 17.47 4.84 -2.91
CA GLU A 176 18.71 5.40 -2.40
C GLU A 176 18.56 5.74 -0.92
N PRO A 177 19.42 5.19 -0.02
CA PRO A 177 19.37 5.50 1.39
C PRO A 177 19.75 6.97 1.64
N VAL A 178 18.95 7.66 2.46
CA VAL A 178 19.22 9.03 2.89
C VAL A 178 19.78 9.01 4.31
N PRO A 179 20.91 9.68 4.60
CA PRO A 179 21.44 9.77 5.95
C PRO A 179 20.41 10.38 6.91
N ALA A 180 20.30 9.79 8.10
CA ALA A 180 19.38 10.23 9.13
C ALA A 180 20.10 10.47 10.46
N THR A 181 19.57 11.39 11.26
CA THR A 181 20.11 11.72 12.59
C THR A 181 19.04 11.54 13.66
N LEU A 182 19.38 10.89 14.77
CA LEU A 182 18.52 10.79 15.93
C LEU A 182 18.37 12.17 16.58
N VAL A 183 17.14 12.70 16.65
CA VAL A 183 16.88 14.07 17.14
C VAL A 183 16.37 14.13 18.56
N ASN A 184 16.06 12.99 19.17
CA ASN A 184 15.70 12.88 20.57
C ASN A 184 16.69 11.97 21.33
N GLN A 185 16.50 11.86 22.65
CA GLN A 185 17.37 11.06 23.52
C GLN A 185 16.54 9.97 24.21
N PRO A 186 16.11 8.92 23.48
CA PRO A 186 15.44 7.78 24.08
C PRO A 186 16.37 7.05 25.06
N SER A 187 15.79 6.48 26.11
CA SER A 187 16.53 5.84 27.22
C SER A 187 16.13 4.39 27.45
N GLY A 188 14.89 4.04 27.13
CA GLY A 188 14.32 2.71 27.20
C GLY A 188 14.15 2.06 25.82
N PRO A 189 14.14 0.72 25.75
CA PRO A 189 14.01 -0.01 24.48
C PRO A 189 12.64 0.18 23.80
N THR A 190 11.61 0.57 24.56
CA THR A 190 10.26 0.86 24.06
C THR A 190 10.01 2.36 23.88
N ASP A 191 11.04 3.20 24.08
CA ASP A 191 10.92 4.63 23.82
C ASP A 191 10.84 4.86 22.30
N VAL A 192 10.11 5.89 21.90
CA VAL A 192 10.05 6.30 20.50
C VAL A 192 11.37 6.98 20.14
N ALA A 193 12.00 6.52 19.08
CA ALA A 193 13.12 7.19 18.44
C ALA A 193 12.63 8.01 17.25
N LEU A 194 13.17 9.23 17.13
CA LEU A 194 12.86 10.15 16.06
C LEU A 194 14.12 10.37 15.21
N LEU A 195 14.07 9.93 13.97
CA LEU A 195 15.12 10.13 12.98
C LEU A 195 14.74 11.29 12.07
N ARG A 196 15.64 12.24 11.83
CA ARG A 196 15.44 13.33 10.87
C ARG A 196 16.25 13.10 9.61
N ILE A 197 15.61 13.23 8.47
CA ILE A 197 16.22 13.28 7.14
C ILE A 197 16.11 14.67 6.53
N GLY A 198 17.10 15.08 5.74
CA GLY A 198 17.19 16.43 5.15
C GLY A 198 16.30 16.63 3.92
N ALA A 199 15.04 16.21 3.95
CA ALA A 199 14.12 16.24 2.81
C ALA A 199 12.82 17.00 3.15
N GLY A 200 12.20 17.61 2.15
CA GLY A 200 10.97 18.40 2.32
C GLY A 200 9.87 17.97 1.35
N GLY A 201 8.62 18.10 1.77
CA GLY A 201 7.47 17.72 0.95
C GLY A 201 7.16 16.22 0.97
N LEU A 202 7.65 15.49 1.97
CA LEU A 202 7.50 14.04 2.06
C LEU A 202 6.09 13.62 2.49
N PRO A 203 5.64 12.40 2.12
CA PRO A 203 4.41 11.82 2.64
C PRO A 203 4.44 11.73 4.16
N THR A 204 3.31 11.99 4.80
CA THR A 204 3.18 11.89 6.27
C THR A 204 1.99 11.07 6.70
N ALA A 205 2.17 10.35 7.79
CA ALA A 205 1.09 9.65 8.46
C ALA A 205 0.48 10.54 9.56
N SER A 206 -0.85 10.52 9.64
CA SER A 206 -1.55 11.17 10.74
C SER A 206 -1.50 10.30 12.00
N LEU A 207 -1.32 10.93 13.16
CA LEU A 207 -1.37 10.24 14.45
C LEU A 207 -2.80 10.24 14.98
N SER A 208 -3.26 9.09 15.46
CA SER A 208 -4.60 8.99 16.06
C SER A 208 -4.66 9.73 17.39
N PRO A 209 -5.73 10.51 17.66
CA PRO A 209 -5.97 11.09 18.97
C PRO A 209 -6.57 10.08 19.96
N THR A 210 -7.05 8.92 19.49
CA THR A 210 -7.76 7.93 20.32
C THR A 210 -6.83 6.86 20.86
N GLN A 211 -7.11 6.39 22.07
CA GLN A 211 -6.45 5.26 22.72
C GLN A 211 -7.44 4.12 23.01
N GLU A 212 -8.64 4.19 22.43
CA GLU A 212 -9.66 3.16 22.61
C GLU A 212 -9.23 1.87 21.91
N PRO A 213 -9.68 0.70 22.39
CA PRO A 213 -9.43 -0.56 21.71
C PRO A 213 -9.94 -0.52 20.26
N VAL A 214 -9.10 -0.96 19.32
CA VAL A 214 -9.44 -1.04 17.90
C VAL A 214 -9.36 -2.49 17.46
N ASP A 215 -10.53 -3.04 17.11
CA ASP A 215 -10.67 -4.41 16.62
C ASP A 215 -10.23 -4.59 15.17
N ASP A 216 -10.18 -3.51 14.40
CA ASP A 216 -9.87 -3.52 12.98
C ASP A 216 -8.66 -2.65 12.63
N ALA A 217 -7.49 -3.07 13.10
CA ALA A 217 -6.21 -2.42 12.83
C ALA A 217 -5.32 -3.28 11.92
N ALA A 218 -4.21 -2.72 11.46
CA ALA A 218 -3.16 -3.45 10.76
C ALA A 218 -1.77 -2.93 11.14
N VAL A 219 -0.79 -3.82 11.28
CA VAL A 219 0.62 -3.41 11.27
C VAL A 219 1.04 -3.29 9.82
N ALA A 220 1.62 -2.16 9.45
CA ALA A 220 2.21 -1.97 8.14
C ALA A 220 3.72 -1.80 8.25
N GLY A 221 4.45 -2.25 7.24
CA GLY A 221 5.87 -2.01 7.11
C GLY A 221 6.40 -2.36 5.74
N LEU A 222 7.72 -2.45 5.62
CA LEU A 222 8.40 -2.79 4.38
C LEU A 222 9.17 -4.10 4.56
N ASP A 223 9.01 -5.00 3.60
CA ASP A 223 9.72 -6.28 3.54
C ASP A 223 10.42 -6.44 2.19
N TRP A 224 11.49 -7.22 2.17
CA TRP A 224 12.20 -7.58 0.96
C TRP A 224 11.55 -8.78 0.29
N GLU A 225 10.95 -8.53 -0.88
CA GLU A 225 10.61 -9.64 -1.76
C GLU A 225 11.85 -10.02 -2.57
N VAL A 226 12.30 -11.27 -2.42
CA VAL A 226 13.37 -11.83 -3.25
C VAL A 226 12.76 -12.35 -4.56
N SER A 227 13.26 -11.85 -5.69
CA SER A 227 12.79 -12.34 -6.99
C SER A 227 13.13 -13.81 -7.17
N GLN A 228 12.12 -14.63 -7.44
CA GLN A 228 12.31 -16.05 -7.71
C GLN A 228 13.09 -16.29 -9.02
N SER A 229 12.94 -15.40 -10.00
CA SER A 229 13.63 -15.48 -11.30
C SER A 229 15.02 -14.86 -11.28
N ALA A 230 15.32 -13.99 -10.31
CA ALA A 230 16.63 -13.39 -10.10
C ALA A 230 16.93 -13.27 -8.60
N PRO A 231 17.41 -14.33 -7.93
CA PRO A 231 17.57 -14.36 -6.46
C PRO A 231 18.53 -13.33 -5.86
N THR A 232 19.36 -12.70 -6.71
CA THR A 232 20.23 -11.57 -6.34
C THR A 232 19.50 -10.22 -6.36
N THR A 233 18.28 -10.17 -6.89
CA THR A 233 17.44 -8.97 -6.95
C THR A 233 16.40 -9.06 -5.82
N ARG A 234 16.40 -8.06 -4.96
CA ARG A 234 15.38 -7.85 -3.94
C ARG A 234 14.68 -6.54 -4.22
N THR A 235 13.37 -6.50 -4.01
CA THR A 235 12.56 -5.28 -4.18
C THR A 235 11.84 -5.00 -2.88
N LEU A 236 11.87 -3.75 -2.44
CA LEU A 236 11.21 -3.37 -1.20
C LEU A 236 9.71 -3.27 -1.46
N ARG A 237 8.89 -3.93 -0.63
CA ARG A 237 7.43 -3.92 -0.80
C ARG A 237 6.70 -3.62 0.49
N PRO A 238 5.59 -2.86 0.41
CA PRO A 238 4.65 -2.75 1.52
C PRO A 238 4.11 -4.12 1.92
N ALA A 239 4.20 -4.41 3.22
CA ALA A 239 3.62 -5.58 3.85
C ALA A 239 2.63 -5.12 4.94
N VAL A 240 1.51 -5.82 5.07
CA VAL A 240 0.43 -5.46 5.98
C VAL A 240 -0.10 -6.72 6.66
N GLU A 241 -0.14 -6.71 7.99
CA GLU A 241 -0.68 -7.80 8.83
C GLU A 241 -1.88 -7.29 9.64
N PRO A 242 -3.08 -7.88 9.49
CA PRO A 242 -4.24 -7.49 10.30
C PRO A 242 -4.06 -7.81 11.79
N VAL A 243 -4.44 -6.86 12.65
CA VAL A 243 -4.29 -6.95 14.11
C VAL A 243 -5.45 -6.29 14.86
N ARG A 244 -5.50 -6.54 16.16
CA ARG A 244 -6.32 -5.84 17.14
C ARG A 244 -5.39 -5.19 18.15
N LEU A 245 -5.71 -3.96 18.53
CA LEU A 245 -4.98 -3.19 19.52
C LEU A 245 -5.88 -2.92 20.73
N ASP A 246 -5.41 -3.29 21.92
CA ASP A 246 -6.05 -2.98 23.20
C ASP A 246 -4.98 -2.47 24.19
N GLY A 247 -4.91 -1.15 24.36
CA GLY A 247 -3.82 -0.50 25.07
C GLY A 247 -2.46 -0.80 24.41
N SER A 248 -1.54 -1.40 25.15
CA SER A 248 -0.23 -1.85 24.62
C SER A 248 -0.25 -3.28 24.08
N ARG A 249 -1.39 -3.98 24.19
CA ARG A 249 -1.52 -5.37 23.76
C ARG A 249 -1.88 -5.40 22.29
N LEU A 250 -0.96 -5.94 21.50
CA LEU A 250 -1.14 -6.18 20.08
C LEU A 250 -1.40 -7.67 19.84
N THR A 251 -2.51 -8.00 19.19
CA THR A 251 -2.91 -9.38 18.90
C THR A 251 -3.24 -9.52 17.43
N GLY A 252 -2.88 -10.64 16.81
CA GLY A 252 -3.09 -10.86 15.37
C GLY A 252 -3.18 -12.33 15.02
N GLY A 253 -2.98 -12.64 13.75
CA GLY A 253 -2.94 -14.01 13.25
C GLY A 253 -1.76 -14.83 13.81
N GLN A 254 -1.71 -16.12 13.45
CA GLN A 254 -0.59 -17.01 13.83
C GLN A 254 0.76 -16.54 13.27
N THR A 255 0.72 -15.69 12.24
CA THR A 255 1.87 -15.13 11.53
C THR A 255 2.42 -13.85 12.13
N LEU A 256 1.71 -13.19 13.07
CA LEU A 256 2.10 -11.85 13.54
C LEU A 256 3.55 -11.79 14.05
N THR A 257 3.97 -12.73 14.90
CA THR A 257 5.34 -12.77 15.42
C THR A 257 6.37 -12.95 14.29
N SER A 258 6.10 -13.83 13.32
CA SER A 258 7.00 -14.01 12.17
C SER A 258 7.01 -12.81 11.24
N SER A 259 5.88 -12.14 11.03
CA SER A 259 5.78 -10.93 10.20
C SER A 259 6.54 -9.76 10.85
N LEU A 260 6.43 -9.59 12.18
CA LEU A 260 7.21 -8.59 12.91
C LEU A 260 8.71 -8.89 12.81
N ALA A 261 9.12 -10.13 13.05
CA ALA A 261 10.53 -10.54 12.88
C ALA A 261 11.02 -10.41 11.43
N GLY A 262 10.12 -10.47 10.45
CA GLY A 262 10.41 -10.35 9.02
C GLY A 262 10.46 -8.92 8.47
N GLY A 263 10.31 -7.89 9.31
CA GLY A 263 10.48 -6.50 8.88
C GLY A 263 9.38 -5.53 9.32
N LEU A 264 8.25 -6.04 9.83
CA LEU A 264 7.17 -5.18 10.32
C LEU A 264 7.44 -4.59 11.72
N ASN A 265 8.48 -5.06 12.43
CA ASN A 265 8.84 -4.51 13.74
C ASN A 265 9.21 -3.02 13.62
N GLY A 266 8.71 -2.20 14.56
CA GLY A 266 8.82 -0.74 14.52
C GLY A 266 7.83 -0.06 13.58
N GLY A 267 7.12 -0.82 12.76
CA GLY A 267 6.13 -0.30 11.83
C GLY A 267 4.88 0.25 12.52
N PRO A 268 4.15 1.17 11.87
CA PRO A 268 2.93 1.72 12.44
C PRO A 268 1.83 0.66 12.51
N VAL A 269 1.11 0.67 13.64
CA VAL A 269 -0.23 0.09 13.76
C VAL A 269 -1.22 1.13 13.28
N ILE A 270 -1.97 0.82 12.22
CA ILE A 270 -2.88 1.73 11.52
C ILE A 270 -4.32 1.29 11.80
N ASP A 271 -5.17 2.24 12.15
CA ASP A 271 -6.62 2.03 12.13
C ASP A 271 -7.09 1.95 10.67
N ARG A 272 -7.63 0.79 10.25
CA ARG A 272 -8.05 0.60 8.86
C ARG A 272 -9.28 1.42 8.48
N ALA A 273 -10.03 1.95 9.45
CA ALA A 273 -11.19 2.78 9.18
C ALA A 273 -10.83 4.26 8.97
N THR A 274 -9.74 4.72 9.57
CA THR A 274 -9.35 6.14 9.55
C THR A 274 -8.00 6.42 8.88
N GLY A 275 -7.20 5.38 8.64
CA GLY A 275 -5.82 5.50 8.15
C GLY A 275 -4.83 6.09 9.15
N ALA A 276 -5.27 6.43 10.37
CA ALA A 276 -4.42 7.05 11.38
C ALA A 276 -3.54 6.02 12.11
N VAL A 277 -2.33 6.43 12.48
CA VAL A 277 -1.39 5.62 13.26
C VAL A 277 -1.82 5.61 14.72
N LEU A 278 -2.15 4.42 15.23
CA LEU A 278 -2.54 4.15 16.60
C LEU A 278 -1.34 3.91 17.52
N ALA A 279 -0.28 3.29 17.00
CA ALA A 279 0.90 2.88 17.75
C ALA A 279 2.07 2.50 16.83
N LEU A 280 3.23 2.17 17.39
CA LEU A 280 4.32 1.43 16.74
C LEU A 280 4.32 -0.01 17.27
N ALA A 281 4.41 -1.00 16.37
CA ALA A 281 4.44 -2.40 16.74
C ALA A 281 5.82 -2.80 17.28
N ASP A 282 5.85 -3.55 18.38
CA ASP A 282 7.06 -4.06 19.01
C ASP A 282 7.01 -5.59 19.10
N CYS A 283 8.09 -6.23 18.66
CA CYS A 283 8.38 -7.62 18.97
C CYS A 283 9.76 -7.68 19.65
N ASP A 284 9.79 -8.09 20.91
CA ASP A 284 11.04 -8.21 21.65
C ASP A 284 11.85 -9.47 21.28
N PRO A 285 13.13 -9.56 21.67
CA PRO A 285 13.95 -10.75 21.40
C PRO A 285 13.43 -12.04 22.07
N SER A 286 12.53 -11.93 23.05
CA SER A 286 11.82 -13.05 23.68
C SER A 286 10.48 -13.36 22.98
N PHE A 287 10.23 -12.75 21.81
CA PHE A 287 9.03 -12.86 21.00
C PHE A 287 7.74 -12.38 21.68
N VAL A 288 7.87 -11.48 22.66
CA VAL A 288 6.71 -10.79 23.24
C VAL A 288 6.29 -9.67 22.32
N VAL A 289 5.05 -9.74 21.86
CA VAL A 289 4.45 -8.76 20.95
C VAL A 289 3.68 -7.72 21.74
N SER A 290 3.95 -6.44 21.48
CA SER A 290 3.30 -5.30 22.11
C SER A 290 3.23 -4.10 21.17
N ALA A 291 2.71 -2.98 21.64
CA ALA A 291 2.62 -1.75 20.88
C ALA A 291 2.89 -0.52 21.76
N VAL A 292 3.55 0.48 21.17
CA VAL A 292 3.84 1.78 21.78
C VAL A 292 2.91 2.82 21.17
N GLY A 293 1.93 3.28 21.95
CA GLY A 293 0.83 4.12 21.46
C GLY A 293 1.24 5.47 20.86
N ALA A 294 0.37 6.02 20.00
CA ALA A 294 0.57 7.30 19.30
C ALA A 294 0.84 8.48 20.25
N ALA A 295 0.32 8.45 21.47
CA ALA A 295 0.63 9.46 22.49
C ALA A 295 2.12 9.50 22.87
N SER A 296 2.82 8.36 22.86
CA SER A 296 4.27 8.32 23.08
C SER A 296 5.04 8.94 21.91
N ILE A 297 4.54 8.75 20.67
CA ILE A 297 5.10 9.40 19.48
C ILE A 297 4.93 10.91 19.60
N GLN A 298 3.73 11.37 19.96
CA GLN A 298 3.44 12.79 20.15
C GLN A 298 4.29 13.39 21.27
N ALA A 299 4.46 12.69 22.39
CA ALA A 299 5.32 13.14 23.49
C ALA A 299 6.78 13.25 23.07
N ALA A 300 7.30 12.30 22.27
CA ALA A 300 8.65 12.37 21.73
C ALA A 300 8.82 13.55 20.77
N LEU A 301 7.83 13.80 19.89
CA LEU A 301 7.85 14.94 18.97
C LEU A 301 7.88 16.27 19.74
N VAL A 302 7.01 16.42 20.74
CA VAL A 302 6.97 17.61 21.61
C VAL A 302 8.30 17.77 22.36
N GLY A 303 8.85 16.70 22.93
CA GLY A 303 10.14 16.72 23.61
C GLY A 303 11.31 17.12 22.71
N ALA A 304 11.24 16.77 21.42
CA ALA A 304 12.22 17.16 20.40
C ALA A 304 11.94 18.54 19.77
N GLY A 305 10.88 19.24 20.18
CA GLY A 305 10.49 20.53 19.59
C GLY A 305 9.98 20.42 18.14
N VAL A 306 9.46 19.25 17.76
CA VAL A 306 8.97 18.95 16.41
C VAL A 306 7.44 19.03 16.39
N THR A 307 6.89 19.66 15.36
CA THR A 307 5.43 19.71 15.14
C THR A 307 5.05 18.84 13.94
N ALA A 308 4.15 17.87 14.16
CA ALA A 308 3.54 17.08 13.09
C ALA A 308 2.81 18.01 12.11
N THR A 309 3.18 17.95 10.83
CA THR A 309 2.61 18.78 9.77
C THR A 309 2.40 17.97 8.52
N ARG A 310 1.21 18.10 7.92
CA ARG A 310 0.95 17.58 6.58
C ARG A 310 1.79 18.33 5.55
N SER A 311 2.28 17.61 4.55
CA SER A 311 3.08 18.16 3.46
C SER A 311 2.22 18.60 2.27
N GLY A 312 2.85 19.28 1.30
CA GLY A 312 2.22 19.56 0.00
C GLY A 312 1.90 18.28 -0.78
N PHE A 313 2.72 17.23 -0.60
CA PHE A 313 2.44 15.90 -1.14
C PHE A 313 1.12 15.36 -0.60
N ASP A 314 0.93 15.36 0.73
CA ASP A 314 -0.26 14.77 1.37
C ASP A 314 -1.55 15.41 0.86
N ILE A 315 -1.55 16.74 0.71
CA ILE A 315 -2.70 17.49 0.22
C ILE A 315 -3.00 17.11 -1.24
N ALA A 316 -2.00 17.15 -2.12
CA ALA A 316 -2.18 16.83 -3.54
C ALA A 316 -2.56 15.36 -3.76
N PHE A 317 -1.97 14.46 -2.98
CA PHE A 317 -2.22 13.03 -3.07
C PHE A 317 -3.64 12.68 -2.59
N ALA A 318 -4.04 13.16 -1.41
CA ALA A 318 -5.39 12.95 -0.90
C ALA A 318 -6.46 13.56 -1.82
N ASP A 319 -6.23 14.76 -2.36
CA ASP A 319 -7.10 15.37 -3.37
C ASP A 319 -7.23 14.48 -4.61
N GLY A 320 -6.12 13.93 -5.10
CA GLY A 320 -6.10 13.03 -6.26
C GLY A 320 -6.90 11.74 -6.03
N LEU A 321 -6.71 11.08 -4.89
CA LEU A 321 -7.46 9.88 -4.54
C LEU A 321 -8.95 10.17 -4.34
N ALA A 322 -9.30 11.32 -3.76
CA ALA A 322 -10.69 11.76 -3.64
C ALA A 322 -11.34 11.96 -5.03
N GLN A 323 -10.60 12.43 -6.03
CA GLN A 323 -11.10 12.54 -7.40
C GLN A 323 -11.26 11.18 -8.10
N ILE A 324 -10.39 10.21 -7.82
CA ILE A 324 -10.59 8.81 -8.25
C ILE A 324 -11.93 8.27 -7.74
N ASN A 325 -12.22 8.49 -6.45
CA ASN A 325 -13.47 8.04 -5.82
C ASN A 325 -14.72 8.71 -6.42
N ARG A 326 -14.59 9.91 -6.98
CA ARG A 326 -15.67 10.60 -7.73
C ARG A 326 -15.73 10.20 -9.21
N GLY A 327 -14.80 9.40 -9.71
CA GLY A 327 -14.68 9.03 -11.11
C GLY A 327 -14.17 10.17 -12.02
N GLU A 328 -13.57 11.21 -11.44
CA GLU A 328 -12.99 12.37 -12.14
C GLU A 328 -11.51 12.10 -12.50
N TYR A 329 -11.26 11.07 -13.32
CA TYR A 329 -9.92 10.54 -13.55
C TYR A 329 -8.91 11.53 -14.17
N ALA A 330 -9.36 12.42 -15.07
CA ALA A 330 -8.48 13.47 -15.61
C ALA A 330 -8.05 14.48 -14.53
N ALA A 331 -8.97 14.90 -13.66
CA ALA A 331 -8.65 15.78 -12.54
C ALA A 331 -7.78 15.07 -11.49
N ALA A 332 -8.00 13.78 -11.27
CA ALA A 332 -7.16 12.94 -10.41
C ALA A 332 -5.71 12.88 -10.93
N ALA A 333 -5.51 12.65 -12.23
CA ALA A 333 -4.19 12.59 -12.83
C ALA A 333 -3.40 13.90 -12.65
N GLU A 334 -4.04 15.07 -12.79
CA GLU A 334 -3.38 16.36 -12.52
C GLU A 334 -2.92 16.51 -11.07
N ARG A 335 -3.76 16.09 -10.12
CA ARG A 335 -3.45 16.17 -8.68
C ARG A 335 -2.36 15.19 -8.28
N LEU A 336 -2.42 13.96 -8.78
CA LEU A 336 -1.41 12.94 -8.53
C LEU A 336 -0.07 13.31 -9.17
N ARG A 337 -0.07 13.93 -10.36
CA ARG A 337 1.15 14.51 -10.95
C ARG A 337 1.71 15.65 -10.09
N THR A 338 0.85 16.47 -9.49
CA THR A 338 1.30 17.49 -8.54
C THR A 338 1.94 16.84 -7.31
N ALA A 339 1.37 15.75 -6.78
CA ALA A 339 1.98 15.00 -5.69
C ALA A 339 3.40 14.51 -6.06
N THR A 340 3.59 13.95 -7.26
CA THR A 340 4.91 13.48 -7.71
C THR A 340 5.93 14.61 -7.90
N THR A 341 5.50 15.87 -8.06
CA THR A 341 6.43 17.03 -8.04
C THR A 341 6.95 17.37 -6.66
N TYR A 342 6.20 17.06 -5.59
CA TYR A 342 6.66 17.23 -4.21
C TYR A 342 7.59 16.10 -3.79
N PHE A 343 7.16 14.86 -4.06
CA PHE A 343 7.94 13.67 -3.80
C PHE A 343 7.56 12.57 -4.78
N ASP A 344 8.57 11.93 -5.36
CA ASP A 344 8.41 10.91 -6.38
C ASP A 344 8.04 9.54 -5.80
N SER A 345 6.88 9.48 -5.15
CA SER A 345 6.37 8.26 -4.52
C SER A 345 5.99 7.21 -5.55
N ALA A 346 6.43 5.96 -5.33
CA ALA A 346 6.00 4.81 -6.13
C ALA A 346 4.47 4.70 -6.16
N LEU A 347 3.85 4.85 -4.99
CA LEU A 347 2.40 4.77 -4.82
C LEU A 347 1.68 5.89 -5.58
N ALA A 348 2.19 7.12 -5.54
CA ALA A 348 1.61 8.23 -6.30
C ALA A 348 1.68 8.00 -7.82
N ARG A 349 2.78 7.39 -8.31
CA ARG A 349 2.90 7.03 -9.73
C ARG A 349 1.96 5.90 -10.15
N ASP A 350 1.77 4.90 -9.31
CA ASP A 350 0.82 3.82 -9.57
C ASP A 350 -0.60 4.37 -9.75
N TYR A 351 -1.04 5.23 -8.82
CA TYR A 351 -2.35 5.88 -8.93
C TYR A 351 -2.43 6.88 -10.09
N LEU A 352 -1.33 7.58 -10.41
CA LEU A 352 -1.28 8.47 -11.58
C LEU A 352 -1.51 7.68 -12.87
N THR A 353 -0.79 6.56 -13.04
CA THR A 353 -0.93 5.67 -14.20
C THR A 353 -2.36 5.13 -14.27
N PHE A 354 -2.89 4.64 -13.15
CA PHE A 354 -4.27 4.19 -13.06
C PHE A 354 -5.29 5.27 -13.48
N ALA A 355 -5.11 6.51 -13.01
CA ALA A 355 -6.00 7.63 -13.37
C ALA A 355 -5.88 8.00 -14.85
N GLN A 356 -4.68 8.00 -15.42
CA GLN A 356 -4.46 8.28 -16.84
C GLN A 356 -5.11 7.22 -17.74
N ASP A 357 -4.92 5.94 -17.42
CA ASP A 357 -5.52 4.82 -18.16
C ASP A 357 -7.05 4.90 -18.16
N ARG A 358 -7.65 5.25 -17.01
CA ARG A 358 -9.10 5.41 -16.86
C ARG A 358 -9.65 6.65 -17.54
N ALA A 359 -8.89 7.74 -17.60
CA ALA A 359 -9.27 8.94 -18.33
C ALA A 359 -9.30 8.67 -19.84
N ALA A 360 -8.25 8.05 -20.38
CA ALA A 360 -8.15 7.69 -21.80
C ALA A 360 -9.29 6.74 -22.23
N ALA A 361 -9.55 5.68 -21.45
CA ALA A 361 -10.64 4.75 -21.73
C ALA A 361 -12.04 5.41 -21.75
N ARG A 362 -12.23 6.53 -21.06
CA ARG A 362 -13.49 7.27 -21.05
C ARG A 362 -13.63 8.19 -22.26
N GLU A 363 -12.53 8.76 -22.74
CA GLU A 363 -12.49 9.53 -23.98
C GLU A 363 -12.78 8.61 -25.18
N ASP A 364 -12.15 7.43 -25.23
CA ASP A 364 -12.40 6.43 -26.28
C ASP A 364 -13.86 5.94 -26.29
N ALA A 365 -14.48 5.76 -25.12
CA ALA A 365 -15.88 5.37 -25.02
C ALA A 365 -16.86 6.47 -25.46
N VAL A 366 -16.45 7.74 -25.45
CA VAL A 366 -17.24 8.87 -25.96
C VAL A 366 -17.05 9.04 -27.47
N ASP A 367 -15.85 8.75 -28.00
CA ASP A 367 -15.60 8.76 -29.44
C ASP A 367 -16.20 7.54 -30.17
N ASP A 368 -16.38 6.39 -29.49
CA ASP A 368 -17.17 5.24 -29.99
C ASP A 368 -18.69 5.50 -29.96
N LEU A 369 -19.13 6.62 -29.36
CA LEU A 369 -20.49 7.15 -29.51
C LEU A 369 -20.58 8.12 -30.70
N VAL A 370 -19.94 7.78 -31.82
CA VAL A 370 -20.36 8.32 -33.11
C VAL A 370 -21.87 8.08 -33.21
N PRO A 371 -22.70 9.12 -33.41
CA PRO A 371 -24.09 8.89 -33.73
C PRO A 371 -24.07 8.07 -35.00
N ASP A 372 -24.53 6.81 -34.92
CA ASP A 372 -24.91 6.07 -36.11
C ASP A 372 -26.01 6.93 -36.75
N ASP A 373 -25.61 7.73 -37.74
CA ASP A 373 -26.51 8.44 -38.63
C ASP A 373 -27.51 7.38 -39.08
N GLY A 374 -28.73 7.46 -38.53
CA GLY A 374 -29.74 6.40 -38.54
C GLY A 374 -30.15 5.99 -39.94
N GLY A 375 -29.29 5.22 -40.61
CA GLY A 375 -29.54 4.51 -41.82
C GLY A 375 -30.26 3.23 -41.44
N ILE A 376 -31.59 3.31 -41.33
CA ILE A 376 -32.46 2.15 -41.17
C ILE A 376 -32.07 1.11 -42.23
N ALA A 377 -31.44 0.03 -41.77
CA ALA A 377 -30.88 -0.98 -42.63
C ALA A 377 -31.99 -1.62 -43.48
N TRP A 378 -31.84 -1.56 -44.80
CA TRP A 378 -32.91 -1.81 -45.78
C TRP A 378 -33.62 -3.18 -45.65
N TRP A 379 -32.99 -4.13 -44.95
CA TRP A 379 -33.48 -5.49 -44.74
C TRP A 379 -34.61 -5.57 -43.71
N MET A 380 -34.74 -4.58 -42.83
CA MET A 380 -35.86 -4.47 -41.88
C MET A 380 -37.21 -4.20 -42.58
N TRP A 381 -37.21 -3.55 -43.75
CA TRP A 381 -38.43 -3.36 -44.55
C TRP A 381 -39.00 -4.68 -45.10
N GLY A 382 -38.15 -5.68 -45.35
CA GLY A 382 -38.59 -7.00 -45.82
C GLY A 382 -39.44 -7.75 -44.79
N VAL A 383 -39.12 -7.62 -43.50
CA VAL A 383 -39.83 -8.29 -42.40
C VAL A 383 -41.17 -7.59 -42.10
N VAL A 384 -41.21 -6.26 -42.18
CA VAL A 384 -42.45 -5.49 -41.98
C VAL A 384 -43.46 -5.74 -43.11
N VAL A 385 -43.02 -5.83 -44.37
CA VAL A 385 -43.91 -6.16 -45.50
C VAL A 385 -44.51 -7.57 -45.37
N LEU A 386 -43.72 -8.55 -44.89
CA LEU A 386 -44.19 -9.92 -44.65
C LEU A 386 -45.20 -10.01 -43.49
N LEU A 387 -44.98 -9.25 -42.41
CA LEU A 387 -45.91 -9.20 -41.27
C LEU A 387 -47.23 -8.49 -41.62
N VAL A 388 -47.19 -7.44 -42.44
CA VAL A 388 -48.40 -6.73 -42.91
C VAL A 388 -49.22 -7.60 -43.87
N LEU A 389 -48.59 -8.39 -44.74
CA LEU A 389 -49.30 -9.36 -45.59
C LEU A 389 -49.94 -10.51 -44.79
N GLY A 390 -49.26 -10.98 -43.73
CA GLY A 390 -49.81 -11.99 -42.81
C GLY A 390 -51.00 -11.48 -42.00
N ALA A 391 -50.95 -10.24 -41.52
CA ALA A 391 -52.05 -9.63 -40.76
C ALA A 391 -53.28 -9.32 -41.64
N LEU A 392 -53.09 -8.94 -42.91
CA LEU A 392 -54.19 -8.68 -43.85
C LEU A 392 -54.96 -9.94 -44.25
N THR A 393 -54.30 -11.09 -44.31
CA THR A 393 -54.96 -12.39 -44.63
C THR A 393 -55.70 -12.97 -43.43
N ALA A 394 -55.21 -12.76 -42.19
CA ALA A 394 -55.90 -13.16 -40.97
C ALA A 394 -57.11 -12.25 -40.63
N GLY A 395 -57.01 -10.94 -40.89
CA GLY A 395 -58.09 -9.98 -40.62
C GLY A 395 -59.34 -10.15 -41.49
N LEU A 396 -59.19 -10.66 -42.72
CA LEU A 396 -60.30 -10.88 -43.67
C LEU A 396 -61.21 -12.07 -43.31
N LEU A 397 -60.77 -13.00 -42.46
CA LEU A 397 -61.56 -14.15 -42.04
C LEU A 397 -62.36 -13.92 -40.74
N ILE A 398 -61.99 -12.94 -39.92
CA ILE A 398 -62.62 -12.70 -38.60
C ILE A 398 -63.61 -11.51 -38.62
N GLY A 399 -63.58 -10.67 -39.66
CA GLY A 399 -64.37 -9.43 -39.77
C GLY A 399 -65.88 -9.56 -40.06
N ARG A 400 -66.48 -10.76 -40.08
CA ARG A 400 -67.88 -10.91 -40.54
C ARG A 400 -68.97 -10.99 -39.45
N ARG A 401 -68.64 -10.89 -38.16
CA ARG A 401 -69.68 -10.86 -37.10
C ARG A 401 -69.30 -9.95 -35.93
N ARG A 402 -69.69 -8.67 -36.02
CA ARG A 402 -70.57 -7.98 -35.04
C ARG A 402 -70.38 -6.45 -35.08
N ARG A 403 -71.49 -5.76 -35.33
CA ARG A 403 -71.85 -4.37 -34.97
C ARG A 403 -73.38 -4.39 -34.77
N PRO A 404 -74.02 -3.36 -34.20
CA PRO A 404 -73.66 -2.51 -33.05
C PRO A 404 -74.91 -2.18 -32.18
N THR A 405 -74.78 -1.34 -31.15
CA THR A 405 -75.74 -0.32 -30.63
C THR A 405 -75.08 0.28 -29.36
N GLY A 406 -74.77 1.58 -29.20
CA GLY A 406 -75.59 2.81 -29.31
C GLY A 406 -76.22 3.10 -27.93
N VAL A 407 -75.99 4.21 -27.19
CA VAL A 407 -76.37 5.61 -27.47
C VAL A 407 -76.05 6.52 -26.24
N VAL A 408 -75.45 7.70 -26.51
CA VAL A 408 -75.70 9.11 -26.02
C VAL A 408 -75.75 9.51 -24.52
N GLY A 409 -75.09 10.65 -24.22
CA GLY A 409 -75.51 11.69 -23.23
C GLY A 409 -74.33 12.52 -22.68
N THR A 410 -73.94 13.67 -23.26
CA THR A 410 -74.31 15.10 -22.98
C THR A 410 -73.76 15.76 -21.68
N ALA A 411 -73.16 16.96 -21.92
CA ALA A 411 -73.01 18.17 -21.06
C ALA A 411 -71.76 18.35 -20.15
N GLY A 412 -71.05 19.49 -20.34
CA GLY A 412 -69.98 20.05 -19.47
C GLY A 412 -70.54 20.94 -18.33
N PRO A 413 -69.87 22.03 -17.82
CA PRO A 413 -68.51 22.57 -18.07
C PRO A 413 -67.74 23.12 -16.82
N THR A 414 -66.50 23.61 -17.03
CA THR A 414 -65.76 24.76 -16.40
C THR A 414 -65.45 24.91 -14.88
N GLY A 415 -64.20 25.34 -14.60
CA GLY A 415 -63.77 26.20 -13.47
C GLY A 415 -62.87 25.48 -12.44
N GLY A 416 -61.74 26.00 -11.94
CA GLY A 416 -61.01 27.26 -12.10
C GLY A 416 -59.83 27.30 -11.09
N ALA A 417 -58.84 28.16 -11.39
CA ALA A 417 -57.94 28.91 -10.49
C ALA A 417 -56.99 28.20 -9.47
N ALA A 418 -55.70 28.47 -9.65
CA ALA A 418 -54.66 28.60 -8.59
C ALA A 418 -54.74 30.01 -7.94
N PRO A 419 -53.74 30.54 -7.19
CA PRO A 419 -52.91 30.06 -6.04
C PRO A 419 -52.93 31.08 -4.85
N THR A 420 -52.30 30.76 -3.70
CA THR A 420 -51.70 31.72 -2.73
C THR A 420 -50.87 30.91 -1.72
N ALA A 421 -49.54 31.04 -1.64
CA ALA A 421 -48.73 32.11 -1.04
C ALA A 421 -48.92 32.23 0.49
N GLY A 422 -47.83 31.97 1.21
CA GLY A 422 -47.71 32.10 2.66
C GLY A 422 -46.25 32.09 3.07
N ASP A 423 -45.57 33.20 2.77
CA ASP A 423 -44.33 33.61 3.44
C ASP A 423 -44.60 33.87 4.93
N ALA A 424 -43.67 33.42 5.78
CA ALA A 424 -43.43 34.05 7.08
C ALA A 424 -41.93 34.01 7.37
N SER A 425 -41.32 35.17 7.18
CA SER A 425 -39.95 35.52 7.51
C SER A 425 -39.87 36.16 8.91
N ALA A 426 -38.68 36.09 9.49
CA ALA A 426 -38.05 37.03 10.43
C ALA A 426 -38.18 36.82 11.97
N GLY A 427 -36.98 36.86 12.59
CA GLY A 427 -36.72 36.99 14.03
C GLY A 427 -35.34 36.41 14.36
N GLN A 428 -34.20 37.01 13.99
CA GLN A 428 -33.57 38.25 14.47
C GLN A 428 -32.76 38.12 15.79
N ARG A 429 -31.43 38.18 15.62
CA ARG A 429 -30.35 38.85 16.39
C ARG A 429 -29.83 38.37 17.77
N ASP A 430 -28.50 38.31 17.78
CA ASP A 430 -27.50 38.82 18.76
C ASP A 430 -27.41 38.23 20.18
N ALA A 431 -26.25 37.65 20.53
CA ALA A 431 -25.14 38.33 21.22
C ALA A 431 -24.28 37.37 22.10
N ASP A 432 -22.95 37.46 21.92
CA ASP A 432 -21.84 37.38 22.89
C ASP A 432 -21.86 36.39 24.08
N ARG A 433 -20.89 35.45 24.07
CA ARG A 433 -19.75 35.43 25.02
C ARG A 433 -18.66 34.42 24.64
#